data_AF-A0A7S0CWX6-F1
#
_entry.id   AF-A0A7S0CWX6-F1
#
_cell.length_a   1.000
_cell.length_b   1.000
_cell.length_c   1.000
_cell.angle_alpha   90.00
_cell.angle_beta   90.00
_cell.angle_gamma   90.00
#
_symmetry.space_group_name_H-M   'P 1'
#
loop_
_entity.id
_entity.type
_entity.pdbx_description
1 polymer ?
#
loop_
_entity_poly.entity_id
_entity_poly.type
_entity_poly.pdbx_seq_one_letter_code
_entity_poly.pdbx_strand_id
1 'polypeptide(L)'
;AVGVDREKDDANRTKRIAECLNASLPNAYAVLQNASRDEMDAAATILQNAPWVWTGAGFAASADVAAFASASVSFEPYLFLVPKELSDENARPLLEAFGVRDRFRAVDFARAASRLAA
;
A
#
# COMPACT_ATOMS: atom_id res chain seq x y z
N ALA A 1 -24.88 -16.72 -19.35
CA ALA A 1 -25.15 -17.20 -17.98
C ALA A 1 -23.86 -17.70 -17.33
N VAL A 2 -23.23 -18.77 -17.82
CA VAL A 2 -22.04 -19.41 -17.21
C VAL A 2 -20.81 -18.49 -16.99
N GLY A 3 -20.59 -17.48 -17.85
CA GLY A 3 -19.49 -16.52 -17.68
C GLY A 3 -19.73 -15.49 -16.57
N VAL A 4 -20.99 -15.10 -16.32
CA VAL A 4 -21.36 -14.08 -15.34
C VAL A 4 -21.33 -14.62 -13.91
N ASP A 5 -21.61 -15.92 -13.73
CA ASP A 5 -21.57 -16.57 -12.41
C ASP A 5 -20.15 -16.80 -11.92
N ARG A 6 -19.19 -17.09 -12.82
CA ARG A 6 -17.76 -17.24 -12.45
C ARG A 6 -17.11 -15.91 -12.08
N GLU A 7 -17.37 -14.86 -12.85
CA GLU A 7 -16.80 -13.54 -12.59
C GLU A 7 -17.28 -12.96 -11.24
N LYS A 8 -18.55 -13.18 -10.88
CA LYS A 8 -19.08 -12.82 -9.56
C LYS A 8 -18.44 -13.60 -8.42
N ASP A 9 -18.18 -14.88 -8.63
CA ASP A 9 -17.54 -15.74 -7.62
C ASP A 9 -16.06 -15.36 -7.40
N ASP A 10 -15.34 -15.00 -8.47
CA ASP A 10 -13.96 -14.52 -8.39
C ASP A 10 -13.89 -13.15 -7.70
N ALA A 11 -14.76 -12.21 -8.06
CA ALA A 11 -14.85 -10.91 -7.39
C ALA A 11 -15.17 -11.06 -5.89
N ASN A 12 -16.05 -11.99 -5.53
CA ASN A 12 -16.38 -12.29 -4.14
C ASN A 12 -15.19 -12.88 -3.38
N ARG A 13 -14.41 -13.76 -4.00
CA ARG A 13 -13.18 -14.31 -3.40
C ARG A 13 -12.12 -13.22 -3.18
N THR A 14 -11.87 -12.39 -4.17
CA THR A 14 -10.92 -11.27 -4.07
C THR A 14 -11.32 -10.33 -2.93
N LYS A 15 -12.60 -9.98 -2.85
CA LYS A 15 -13.14 -9.13 -1.77
C LYS A 15 -12.89 -9.74 -0.39
N ARG A 16 -13.18 -11.02 -0.20
CA ARG A 16 -12.97 -11.71 1.09
C ARG A 16 -11.50 -11.72 1.51
N ILE A 17 -10.58 -11.93 0.56
CA ILE A 17 -9.14 -11.89 0.84
C ILE A 17 -8.70 -10.47 1.22
N ALA A 18 -9.18 -9.45 0.51
CA ALA A 18 -8.89 -8.06 0.85
C ALA A 18 -9.38 -7.69 2.26
N GLU A 19 -10.58 -8.14 2.64
CA GLU A 19 -11.12 -7.98 4.00
C GLU A 19 -10.23 -8.67 5.05
N CYS A 20 -9.77 -9.90 4.80
CA CYS A 20 -8.84 -10.59 5.70
C CYS A 20 -7.50 -9.86 5.85
N LEU A 21 -6.96 -9.32 4.75
CA LEU A 21 -5.70 -8.56 4.76
C LEU A 21 -5.86 -7.23 5.51
N ASN A 22 -6.95 -6.50 5.27
CA ASN A 22 -7.29 -5.28 6.01
C ASN A 22 -7.38 -5.53 7.52
N ALA A 23 -7.85 -6.71 7.94
CA ALA A 23 -7.93 -7.07 9.35
C ALA A 23 -6.58 -7.52 9.95
N SER A 24 -5.69 -8.13 9.16
CA SER A 24 -4.47 -8.77 9.67
C SER A 24 -3.23 -7.88 9.58
N LEU A 25 -3.10 -7.10 8.50
CA LEU A 25 -1.93 -6.27 8.24
C LEU A 25 -1.69 -5.16 9.28
N PRO A 26 -2.70 -4.49 9.86
CA PRO A 26 -2.45 -3.54 10.94
C PRO A 26 -1.65 -4.14 12.10
N ASN A 27 -1.95 -5.38 12.49
CA ASN A 27 -1.20 -6.07 13.55
C ASN A 27 0.22 -6.43 13.11
N ALA A 28 0.41 -6.86 11.86
CA ALA A 28 1.74 -7.16 11.33
C ALA A 28 2.62 -5.90 11.26
N TYR A 29 2.06 -4.76 10.87
CA TYR A 29 2.76 -3.47 10.88
C TYR A 29 3.05 -2.99 12.29
N ALA A 30 2.17 -3.24 13.26
CA ALA A 30 2.44 -2.93 14.67
C ALA A 30 3.65 -3.72 15.22
N VAL A 31 3.85 -4.98 14.79
CA VAL A 31 5.04 -5.75 15.15
C VAL A 31 6.30 -5.08 14.63
N LEU A 32 6.31 -4.67 13.36
CA LEU A 32 7.44 -3.92 12.78
C LEU A 32 7.67 -2.60 13.53
N GLN A 33 6.63 -1.83 13.79
CA GLN A 33 6.76 -0.55 14.49
C GLN A 33 7.39 -0.67 15.89
N ASN A 34 7.14 -1.78 16.59
CA ASN A 34 7.68 -2.04 17.93
C ASN A 34 9.03 -2.78 17.92
N ALA A 35 9.58 -3.07 16.74
CA ALA A 35 10.87 -3.72 16.63
C ALA A 35 12.00 -2.79 17.10
N SER A 36 13.08 -3.39 17.60
CA SER A 36 14.29 -2.65 17.95
C SER A 36 14.92 -1.99 16.73
N ARG A 37 15.82 -1.04 16.95
CA ARG A 37 16.50 -0.32 15.87
C ARG A 37 17.21 -1.25 14.88
N ASP A 38 17.88 -2.28 15.38
CA ASP A 38 18.64 -3.23 14.56
C ASP A 38 17.70 -4.13 13.73
N GLU A 39 16.58 -4.56 14.33
CA GLU A 39 15.53 -5.31 13.61
C GLU A 39 14.85 -4.44 12.54
N MET A 40 14.67 -3.15 12.82
CA MET A 40 14.14 -2.18 11.88
C MET A 40 15.08 -1.91 10.71
N ASP A 41 16.39 -1.80 10.94
CA ASP A 41 17.39 -1.65 9.89
C ASP A 41 17.44 -2.90 8.98
N ALA A 42 17.28 -4.10 9.57
CA ALA A 42 17.15 -5.34 8.81
C ALA A 42 15.85 -5.38 7.99
N ALA A 43 14.72 -4.98 8.57
CA ALA A 43 13.44 -4.89 7.86
C ALA A 43 13.51 -3.86 6.72
N ALA A 44 14.15 -2.71 6.92
CA ALA A 44 14.38 -1.69 5.90
C ALA A 44 15.12 -2.26 4.69
N THR A 45 16.16 -3.05 4.93
CA THR A 45 16.93 -3.70 3.86
C THR A 45 16.07 -4.62 2.98
N ILE A 46 15.14 -5.35 3.59
CA ILE A 46 14.24 -6.27 2.88
C ILE A 46 13.14 -5.49 2.13
N LEU A 47 12.50 -4.54 2.83
CA LEU A 47 11.29 -3.87 2.34
C LEU A 47 11.58 -2.74 1.35
N GLN A 48 12.78 -2.18 1.34
CA GLN A 48 13.16 -1.10 0.42
C GLN A 48 13.01 -1.48 -1.06
N ASN A 49 13.18 -2.76 -1.39
CA ASN A 49 13.13 -3.27 -2.77
C ASN A 49 11.91 -4.15 -3.05
N ALA A 50 10.98 -4.29 -2.08
CA ALA A 50 9.81 -5.14 -2.21
C ALA A 50 8.51 -4.32 -2.21
N PRO A 51 7.49 -4.70 -3.00
CA PRO A 51 6.14 -4.18 -2.80
C PRO A 51 5.58 -4.76 -1.51
N TRP A 52 5.40 -3.93 -0.49
CA TRP A 52 4.98 -4.37 0.85
C TRP A 52 3.89 -3.51 1.48
N VAL A 53 3.66 -2.31 0.93
CA VAL A 53 2.61 -1.41 1.40
C VAL A 53 1.28 -1.83 0.77
N TRP A 54 0.32 -2.20 1.60
CA TRP A 54 -0.99 -2.63 1.14
C TRP A 54 -1.87 -1.45 0.74
N THR A 55 -2.52 -1.55 -0.43
CA THR A 55 -3.35 -0.49 -1.04
C THR A 55 -4.85 -0.81 -1.03
N GLY A 56 -5.24 -1.97 -0.50
CA GLY A 56 -6.62 -2.49 -0.58
C GLY A 56 -6.88 -3.36 -1.82
N ALA A 57 -6.10 -3.18 -2.88
CA ALA A 57 -6.17 -3.99 -4.10
C ALA A 57 -4.90 -4.80 -4.39
N GLY A 58 -3.82 -4.53 -3.67
CA GLY A 58 -2.53 -5.21 -3.84
C GLY A 58 -1.43 -4.62 -2.96
N PHE A 59 -0.20 -5.09 -3.19
CA PHE A 59 0.99 -4.53 -2.55
C PHE A 59 1.75 -3.63 -3.52
N ALA A 60 2.17 -2.47 -3.02
CA ALA A 60 2.95 -1.49 -3.76
C ALA A 60 4.27 -1.16 -3.05
N ALA A 61 5.24 -0.67 -3.82
CA ALA A 61 6.47 -0.13 -3.27
C ALA A 61 6.18 1.19 -2.54
N SER A 62 6.84 1.45 -1.40
CA SER A 62 6.59 2.65 -0.60
C SER A 62 6.76 3.96 -1.39
N ALA A 63 7.63 3.98 -2.39
CA ALA A 63 7.87 5.14 -3.26
C ALA A 63 6.66 5.53 -4.15
N ASP A 64 5.79 4.56 -4.45
CA ASP A 64 4.64 4.73 -5.33
C ASP A 64 3.32 4.91 -4.53
N VAL A 65 3.43 5.01 -3.20
CA VAL A 65 2.30 5.21 -2.29
C VAL A 65 2.38 6.57 -1.62
N ALA A 66 1.27 7.30 -1.62
CA ALA A 66 1.07 8.46 -0.76
C ALA A 66 -0.02 8.14 0.26
N ALA A 67 0.16 8.65 1.46
CA ALA A 67 -0.72 8.39 2.56
C ALA A 67 -1.32 9.72 3.03
N PHE A 68 -2.58 9.71 3.47
CA PHE A 68 -3.14 10.71 4.38
C PHE A 68 -3.71 12.05 3.87
N ALA A 69 -3.41 12.60 2.68
CA ALA A 69 -4.13 13.81 2.28
C ALA A 69 -5.52 13.50 1.70
N SER A 70 -6.58 14.02 2.34
CA SER A 70 -7.98 13.94 1.90
C SER A 70 -8.25 14.47 0.49
N ALA A 71 -7.29 15.17 -0.12
CA ALA A 71 -7.36 15.72 -1.47
C ALA A 71 -6.47 14.97 -2.48
N SER A 72 -5.81 13.88 -2.07
CA SER A 72 -5.02 13.06 -2.98
C SER A 72 -5.93 12.20 -3.85
N VAL A 73 -5.67 12.22 -5.15
CA VAL A 73 -6.33 11.35 -6.14
C VAL A 73 -5.40 10.17 -6.39
N SER A 74 -5.93 8.94 -6.36
CA SER A 74 -5.19 7.78 -6.83
C SER A 74 -5.01 7.86 -8.35
N PHE A 75 -3.83 7.48 -8.83
CA PHE A 75 -3.55 7.37 -10.26
C PHE A 75 -3.15 5.93 -10.56
N GLU A 76 -4.10 5.03 -10.33
CA GLU A 76 -3.91 3.61 -10.57
C GLU A 76 -3.65 3.34 -12.06
N PRO A 77 -2.77 2.38 -12.41
CA PRO A 77 -2.06 1.45 -11.52
C PRO A 77 -0.66 1.94 -11.06
N TYR A 78 -0.37 3.24 -11.12
CA TYR A 78 0.99 3.76 -10.91
C TYR A 78 1.21 4.48 -9.58
N LEU A 79 0.18 5.13 -9.05
CA LEU A 79 0.22 5.86 -7.78
C LEU A 79 -0.97 5.47 -6.92
N PHE A 80 -0.70 5.02 -5.70
CA PHE A 80 -1.71 4.45 -4.82
C PHE A 80 -1.87 5.25 -3.52
N LEU A 81 -3.06 5.15 -2.93
CA LEU A 81 -3.34 5.69 -1.61
C LEU A 81 -3.27 4.57 -0.56
N VAL A 82 -2.84 4.92 0.65
CA VAL A 82 -2.95 4.01 1.79
C VAL A 82 -4.41 3.90 2.22
N PRO A 83 -4.95 2.68 2.41
CA PRO A 83 -6.29 2.46 2.95
C PRO A 83 -6.45 3.11 4.31
N LYS A 84 -7.68 3.53 4.65
CA LYS A 84 -7.92 4.25 5.91
C LYS A 84 -7.55 3.41 7.13
N GLU A 85 -7.77 2.11 7.03
CA GLU A 85 -7.51 1.09 8.06
C GLU A 85 -6.03 0.94 8.40
N LEU A 86 -5.14 1.30 7.46
CA LEU A 86 -3.70 1.36 7.65
C LEU A 86 -3.21 2.79 7.86
N SER A 87 -4.11 3.76 7.72
CA SER A 87 -3.80 5.17 7.90
C SER A 87 -3.95 5.64 9.36
N ASP A 88 -4.32 4.73 10.25
CA ASP A 88 -4.42 5.00 11.67
C ASP A 88 -3.02 5.20 12.32
N GLU A 89 -3.00 5.80 13.50
CA GLU A 89 -1.79 6.27 14.19
C GLU A 89 -0.71 5.20 14.40
N ASN A 90 -1.08 3.92 14.41
CA ASN A 90 -0.14 2.82 14.61
C ASN A 90 0.74 2.59 13.36
N ALA A 91 0.18 2.43 12.17
CA ALA A 91 1.02 2.13 11.00
C ALA A 91 1.70 3.36 10.40
N ARG A 92 1.21 4.58 10.69
CA ARG A 92 1.71 5.82 10.08
C ARG A 92 3.22 6.08 10.31
N PRO A 93 3.76 6.05 11.54
CA PRO A 93 5.20 6.30 11.76
C PRO A 93 6.09 5.31 11.02
N LEU A 94 5.66 4.05 10.93
CA LEU A 94 6.34 3.03 10.14
C LEU A 94 6.32 3.38 8.65
N LEU A 95 5.16 3.71 8.09
CA LEU A 95 5.04 4.04 6.67
C LEU A 95 5.90 5.27 6.29
N GLU A 96 5.88 6.31 7.12
CA GLU A 96 6.72 7.51 6.94
C GLU A 96 8.21 7.20 7.00
N ALA A 97 8.65 6.35 7.94
CA ALA A 97 10.05 5.92 8.07
C ALA A 97 10.55 5.19 6.81
N PHE A 98 9.66 4.54 6.05
CA PHE A 98 9.96 3.82 4.82
C PHE A 98 9.69 4.65 3.55
N GLY A 99 9.48 5.96 3.71
CA GLY A 99 9.39 6.91 2.61
C GLY A 99 7.99 7.08 2.00
N VAL A 100 6.95 6.52 2.63
CA VAL A 100 5.57 6.87 2.28
C VAL A 100 5.31 8.30 2.71
N ARG A 101 4.78 9.12 1.79
CA ARG A 101 4.65 10.58 1.99
C ARG A 101 3.20 10.99 2.13
N ASP A 102 2.95 12.11 2.82
CA ASP A 102 1.62 12.70 2.97
C ASP A 102 0.92 13.03 1.64
N ARG A 103 1.70 13.41 0.61
CA ARG A 103 1.22 13.79 -0.72
C ARG A 103 2.22 13.42 -1.79
N PHE A 104 1.71 13.13 -2.98
CA PHE A 104 2.51 13.07 -4.20
C PHE A 104 3.09 14.44 -4.56
N ARG A 105 4.28 14.42 -5.15
CA ARG A 105 4.98 15.56 -5.73
C ARG A 105 4.94 15.44 -7.25
N ALA A 106 5.25 16.53 -7.96
CA ALA A 106 5.28 16.56 -9.42
C ALA A 106 6.15 15.45 -10.04
N VAL A 107 7.26 15.08 -9.38
CA VAL A 107 8.15 14.00 -9.82
C VAL A 107 7.48 12.62 -9.84
N ASP A 108 6.51 12.38 -8.95
CA ASP A 108 5.80 11.11 -8.87
C ASP A 108 4.85 10.96 -10.06
N PHE A 109 4.14 12.04 -10.40
CA PHE A 109 3.32 12.10 -11.60
C PHE A 109 4.15 11.99 -12.87
N ALA A 110 5.32 12.63 -12.94
CA ALA A 110 6.22 12.51 -14.08
C ALA A 110 6.72 11.06 -14.26
N ARG A 111 7.06 10.37 -13.16
CA ARG A 111 7.46 8.96 -13.17
C ARG A 111 6.30 8.06 -13.63
N ALA A 112 5.09 8.28 -13.11
CA ALA A 112 3.90 7.55 -13.51
C ALA A 112 3.60 7.76 -15.01
N ALA A 113 3.63 9.00 -15.49
CA ALA A 113 3.44 9.33 -16.90
C ALA A 113 4.50 8.68 -17.80
N SER A 114 5.76 8.61 -17.35
CA SER A 114 6.84 7.95 -18.11
C SER A 114 6.59 6.44 -18.25
N ARG A 115 6.03 5.79 -17.22
CA ARG A 115 5.66 4.36 -17.27
C ARG A 115 4.42 4.09 -18.14
N LEU A 116 3.53 5.07 -18.27
CA LEU A 116 2.36 4.99 -19.15
C LEU A 116 2.74 5.15 -20.63
N ALA A 117 3.77 5.95 -20.92
CA ALA A 117 4.23 6.23 -22.27
C ALA A 117 5.20 5.18 -22.84
N ALA A 118 5.63 4.21 -22.03
CA ALA A 118 6.53 3.12 -22.39
C ALA A 118 5.74 1.88 -22.85
#